data_AF-A0A835M3W0-F1
#
_entry.id   AF-A0A835M3W0-F1
#
_cell.length_a   1.000
_cell.length_b   1.000
_cell.length_c   1.000
_cell.angle_alpha   90.00
_cell.angle_beta   90.00
_cell.angle_gamma   90.00
#
_symmetry.space_group_name_H-M   'P 1'
#
loop_
_entity.id
_entity.type
_entity.pdbx_description
1 polymer ?
#
loop_
_entity_poly.entity_id
_entity_poly.type
_entity_poly.pdbx_seq_one_letter_code
_entity_poly.pdbx_strand_id
1 'polypeptide(L)'
;MDHKVIGVFCYNGGSISIRIGLDSSINGVVQELHVKWLDLGLKCYNMCFNRDEKDNMIESDGELHSLACYCFAKKIAIVEIKVVVCVTSLITLMVLFLQVFQLVVVVWWLFVNLSSLIFG
;
A
#
# COMPACT_ATOMS: atom_id res chain seq x y z
N MET A 1 22.51 13.67 -17.95
CA MET A 1 22.07 12.43 -18.60
C MET A 1 20.92 11.88 -17.78
N ASP A 2 19.76 11.63 -18.38
CA ASP A 2 18.59 11.12 -17.66
C ASP A 2 18.78 9.63 -17.33
N HIS A 3 19.37 9.36 -16.17
CA HIS A 3 19.57 7.99 -15.69
C HIS A 3 18.29 7.51 -15.03
N LYS A 4 17.40 6.94 -15.85
CA LYS A 4 16.13 6.35 -15.40
C LYS A 4 16.18 4.84 -15.57
N VAL A 5 15.94 4.10 -14.49
CA VAL A 5 15.83 2.64 -14.46
C VAL A 5 14.35 2.27 -14.61
N ILE A 6 14.05 1.15 -15.27
CA ILE A 6 12.66 0.65 -15.34
C ILE A 6 12.42 -0.27 -14.15
N GLY A 7 11.59 0.15 -13.21
CA GLY A 7 11.06 -0.69 -12.15
C GLY A 7 9.79 -1.39 -12.62
N VAL A 8 9.80 -2.71 -12.65
CA VAL A 8 8.63 -3.56 -12.95
C VAL A 8 8.01 -3.97 -11.63
N PHE A 9 6.89 -3.36 -11.29
CA PHE A 9 6.12 -3.65 -10.09
C PHE A 9 5.19 -4.82 -10.36
N CYS A 10 5.28 -5.88 -9.56
CA CYS A 10 4.45 -7.08 -9.68
C CYS A 10 3.46 -7.15 -8.50
N TYR A 11 2.16 -7.24 -8.81
CA TYR A 11 1.08 -7.37 -7.83
C TYR A 11 -0.06 -8.25 -8.37
N ASN A 12 -0.49 -9.25 -7.60
CA ASN A 12 -1.64 -10.12 -7.89
C ASN A 12 -1.68 -10.69 -9.32
N GLY A 13 -0.52 -11.13 -9.83
CA GLY A 13 -0.39 -11.65 -11.20
C GLY A 13 -0.35 -10.59 -12.31
N GLY A 14 -0.56 -9.32 -11.98
CA GLY A 14 -0.35 -8.18 -12.86
C GLY A 14 1.04 -7.57 -12.68
N SER A 15 1.53 -6.90 -13.73
CA SER A 15 2.78 -6.15 -13.69
C SER A 15 2.62 -4.76 -14.30
N ILE A 16 3.32 -3.79 -13.74
CA ILE A 16 3.35 -2.40 -14.19
C ILE A 16 4.78 -1.93 -14.23
N SER A 17 5.21 -1.36 -15.35
CA SER A 17 6.51 -0.69 -15.45
C SER A 17 6.39 0.81 -15.14
N ILE A 18 7.24 1.30 -14.24
CA ILE A 18 7.43 2.73 -13.94
C ILE A 18 8.91 3.07 -14.10
N ARG A 19 9.21 4.28 -14.56
CA ARG A 19 10.60 4.76 -14.64
C ARG A 19 11.00 5.41 -13.31
N ILE A 20 12.03 4.87 -12.69
CA ILE A 20 12.59 5.33 -11.43
C ILE A 20 13.91 6.05 -11.71
N GLY A 21 13.97 7.33 -11.39
CA GLY A 21 15.17 8.16 -11.42
C GLY A 21 15.61 8.59 -10.02
N LEU A 22 16.70 9.35 -9.95
CA LEU A 22 17.18 9.99 -8.71
C LEU A 22 16.25 11.11 -8.22
N ASP A 23 15.39 11.60 -9.10
CA ASP A 23 14.34 12.59 -8.84
C ASP A 23 13.02 11.94 -8.39
N SER A 24 12.92 10.61 -8.41
CA SER A 24 11.71 9.89 -8.03
C SER A 24 11.60 9.76 -6.51
N SER A 25 10.38 9.84 -5.99
CA SER A 25 10.06 9.60 -4.58
C SER A 25 9.13 8.40 -4.44
N ILE A 26 9.15 7.75 -3.28
CA ILE A 26 8.24 6.66 -2.94
C ILE A 26 6.79 7.11 -3.11
N ASN A 27 6.44 8.29 -2.59
CA ASN A 27 5.08 8.80 -2.70
C ASN A 27 4.65 8.99 -4.16
N GLY A 28 5.54 9.47 -5.03
CA GLY A 28 5.26 9.61 -6.46
C GLY A 28 5.02 8.25 -7.13
N VAL A 29 5.88 7.26 -6.84
CA VAL A 29 5.73 5.90 -7.36
C VAL A 29 4.42 5.26 -6.87
N VAL A 30 4.12 5.38 -5.58
CA VAL A 30 2.87 4.85 -4.99
C VAL A 30 1.64 5.50 -5.61
N GLN A 31 1.67 6.82 -5.83
CA GLN A 31 0.56 7.53 -6.48
C GLN A 31 0.35 7.03 -7.91
N GLU A 32 1.42 6.80 -8.68
CA GLU A 32 1.31 6.25 -10.03
C GLU A 32 0.78 4.81 -10.03
N LEU A 33 1.20 3.99 -9.05
CA LEU A 33 0.66 2.65 -8.85
C LEU A 33 -0.83 2.68 -8.51
N HIS A 34 -1.31 3.63 -7.69
CA HIS A 34 -2.73 3.78 -7.38
C HIS A 34 -3.56 4.16 -8.61
N VAL A 35 -3.03 5.03 -9.47
CA VAL A 35 -3.72 5.44 -10.70
C VAL A 35 -3.89 4.25 -11.65
N LYS A 36 -2.88 3.38 -11.72
CA LYS A 36 -2.90 2.24 -12.65
C LYS A 36 -3.56 0.98 -12.08
N TRP A 37 -3.44 0.73 -10.78
CA TRP A 37 -4.11 -0.35 -10.07
C TRP A 37 -5.17 0.23 -9.12
N LEU A 38 -6.37 0.41 -9.66
CA LEU A 38 -7.53 0.93 -8.92
C LEU A 38 -7.86 0.09 -7.67
N ASP A 39 -7.58 -1.22 -7.71
CA ASP A 39 -7.83 -2.18 -6.63
C ASP A 39 -6.85 -2.09 -5.44
N LEU A 40 -5.72 -1.40 -5.63
CA LEU A 40 -4.79 -1.14 -4.54
C LEU A 40 -5.47 -0.23 -3.50
N GLY A 41 -6.05 0.90 -3.89
CA GLY A 41 -6.83 1.75 -2.97
C GLY A 41 -6.02 2.35 -1.80
N LEU A 42 -6.64 2.55 -0.64
CA LEU A 42 -6.04 3.13 0.59
C LEU A 42 -5.14 2.17 1.40
N LYS A 43 -4.71 1.04 0.83
CA LYS A 43 -3.97 0.03 1.58
C LYS A 43 -2.52 0.49 1.82
N CYS A 44 -1.90 0.00 2.90
CA CYS A 44 -0.46 0.13 3.08
C CYS A 44 0.24 -0.92 2.20
N TYR A 45 1.31 -0.54 1.50
CA TYR A 45 2.12 -1.47 0.70
C TYR A 45 3.55 -1.43 1.15
N ASN A 46 4.13 -2.63 1.20
CA ASN A 46 5.55 -2.80 1.30
C ASN A 46 6.06 -3.15 -0.09
N MET A 47 6.97 -2.34 -0.61
CA MET A 47 7.66 -2.61 -1.86
C MET A 47 8.97 -3.30 -1.52
N CYS A 48 9.23 -4.44 -2.14
CA CYS A 48 10.45 -5.22 -1.92
C CYS A 48 11.16 -5.44 -3.26
N PHE A 49 12.47 -5.29 -3.29
CA PHE A 49 13.29 -5.66 -4.44
C PHE A 49 14.27 -6.75 -4.04
N ASN A 50 14.56 -7.66 -4.96
CA ASN A 50 15.58 -8.67 -4.73
C ASN A 50 16.95 -8.09 -5.07
N ARG A 51 17.84 -8.07 -4.07
CA ARG A 51 19.24 -7.72 -4.25
C ARG A 51 20.09 -8.80 -3.58
N ASP A 52 20.98 -9.37 -4.38
CA ASP A 52 21.96 -10.36 -3.94
C ASP A 52 21.26 -11.55 -3.20
N GLU A 53 20.18 -12.05 -3.79
CA GLU A 53 19.32 -13.15 -3.29
C GLU A 53 18.54 -12.83 -2.01
N LYS A 54 18.55 -11.57 -1.56
CA LYS A 54 17.78 -11.09 -0.42
C LYS A 54 16.70 -10.13 -0.86
N ASP A 55 15.49 -10.33 -0.34
CA ASP A 55 14.42 -9.36 -0.46
C ASP A 55 14.70 -8.18 0.47
N ASN A 56 14.95 -7.01 -0.12
CA ASN A 56 15.18 -5.76 0.59
C ASN A 56 13.93 -4.90 0.47
N MET A 57 13.44 -4.38 1.59
CA MET A 57 12.27 -3.53 1.63
C MET A 57 12.64 -2.09 1.25
N ILE A 58 11.71 -1.37 0.63
CA ILE A 58 11.82 0.03 0.25
C ILE A 58 10.85 0.81 1.15
N GLU A 59 11.36 1.34 2.25
CA GLU A 59 10.66 2.16 3.23
C GLU A 59 10.92 3.66 3.04
N SER A 60 12.06 4.02 2.45
CA SER A 60 12.48 5.43 2.30
C SER A 60 12.95 5.80 0.90
N ASP A 61 12.81 7.08 0.55
CA ASP A 61 13.31 7.63 -0.73
C ASP A 61 14.80 7.32 -0.95
N GLY A 62 15.58 7.29 0.14
CA GLY A 62 17.00 6.92 0.10
C GLY A 62 17.24 5.49 -0.37
N GLU A 63 16.38 4.54 -0.03
CA GLU A 63 16.47 3.15 -0.51
C GLU A 63 16.08 3.02 -1.98
N LEU A 64 15.08 3.81 -2.42
CA LEU A 64 14.71 3.90 -3.83
C LEU A 64 15.86 4.47 -4.68
N HIS A 65 16.56 5.49 -4.18
CA HIS A 65 17.74 6.06 -4.85
C HIS A 65 18.93 5.10 -4.80
N SER A 66 19.14 4.40 -3.68
CA SER A 66 20.15 3.37 -3.54
C SER A 66 19.93 2.24 -4.55
N LEU A 67 18.68 1.83 -4.78
CA LEU A 67 18.29 0.88 -5.82
C LEU A 67 18.64 1.39 -7.21
N ALA A 68 18.27 2.64 -7.54
CA ALA A 68 18.60 3.24 -8.83
C ALA A 68 20.13 3.28 -9.07
N CYS A 69 20.90 3.68 -8.06
CA CYS A 69 22.37 3.67 -8.10
C CYS A 69 22.94 2.26 -8.28
N TYR A 70 22.40 1.26 -7.57
CA TYR A 70 22.81 -0.13 -7.70
C TYR A 70 22.55 -0.68 -9.11
N CYS A 71 21.36 -0.45 -9.65
CA CYS A 71 21.00 -0.85 -11.01
C CYS A 71 21.92 -0.19 -12.03
N PHE A 72 22.22 1.10 -11.85
CA PHE A 72 23.17 1.81 -12.71
C PHE A 72 24.59 1.21 -12.64
N ALA A 73 25.11 0.98 -11.43
CA ALA A 73 26.44 0.42 -11.23
C ALA A 73 26.58 -0.99 -11.85
N LYS A 74 25.54 -1.83 -11.74
CA LYS A 74 25.50 -3.17 -12.35
C LYS A 74 25.07 -3.17 -13.83
N LYS A 75 24.81 -2.01 -14.44
CA LYS A 75 24.28 -1.87 -15.83
C LYS A 75 22.97 -2.63 -16.05
N ILE A 76 22.15 -2.72 -15.01
CA ILE A 76 20.82 -3.33 -15.03
C ILE A 76 19.82 -2.25 -15.46
N ALA A 77 19.17 -2.46 -16.60
CA ALA A 77 18.17 -1.52 -17.12
C ALA A 77 16.77 -1.74 -16.52
N ILE A 78 16.47 -2.96 -16.09
CA ILE A 78 15.15 -3.39 -15.62
C ILE A 78 15.31 -4.10 -14.28
N VAL A 79 14.55 -3.67 -13.28
CA VAL A 79 14.51 -4.30 -11.97
C VAL A 79 13.09 -4.70 -11.60
N GLU A 80 12.93 -5.91 -11.08
CA GLU A 80 11.64 -6.38 -10.59
C GLU A 80 11.45 -5.97 -9.12
N ILE A 81 10.29 -5.39 -8.83
CA ILE A 81 9.88 -4.92 -7.52
C ILE A 81 8.58 -5.64 -7.17
N LYS A 82 8.62 -6.47 -6.13
CA LYS A 82 7.42 -7.14 -5.62
C LYS A 82 6.66 -6.18 -4.72
N VAL A 83 5.38 -6.00 -5.01
CA VAL A 83 4.48 -5.19 -4.16
C VAL A 83 3.68 -6.13 -3.27
N VAL A 84 3.91 -6.03 -1.96
CA VAL A 84 3.20 -6.80 -0.95
C VAL A 84 2.23 -5.88 -0.25
N VAL A 85 0.95 -6.22 -0.29
CA VAL A 85 -0.08 -5.49 0.46
C VAL A 85 0.05 -5.85 1.94
N CYS A 86 0.39 -4.88 2.76
CA CYS A 86 0.28 -5.00 4.20
C CYS A 86 -1.12 -4.60 4.62
N VAL A 87 -1.95 -5.60 4.91
CA VAL A 87 -3.22 -5.35 5.60
C VAL A 87 -2.85 -4.92 7.02
N THR A 88 -2.87 -3.62 7.28
CA THR A 88 -2.75 -3.07 8.64
C THR A 88 -4.01 -3.47 9.39
N SER A 89 -3.95 -4.67 10.00
CA SER A 89 -5.01 -5.30 10.79
C SER A 89 -5.66 -4.33 11.79
N LEU A 90 -4.90 -3.38 12.33
CA LEU A 90 -5.36 -2.36 13.27
C LEU A 90 -6.43 -1.41 12.70
N ILE A 91 -6.30 -0.93 11.46
CA ILE A 91 -7.28 0.01 10.88
C ILE A 91 -8.60 -0.74 10.62
N THR A 92 -8.51 -1.94 10.05
CA THR A 92 -9.68 -2.80 9.84
C THR A 92 -10.36 -3.14 11.16
N LEU A 93 -9.59 -3.46 12.21
CA LEU A 93 -10.09 -3.72 13.55
C LEU A 93 -10.80 -2.50 14.15
N MET A 94 -10.22 -1.29 14.01
CA MET A 94 -10.83 -0.05 14.51
C MET A 94 -12.13 0.29 13.78
N VAL A 95 -12.19 0.10 12.45
CA VAL A 95 -13.41 0.31 11.67
C VAL A 95 -14.49 -0.70 12.07
N LEU A 96 -14.13 -1.97 12.25
CA LEU A 96 -15.06 -3.00 12.72
C LEU A 96 -15.59 -2.69 14.12
N PHE A 97 -14.71 -2.24 15.02
CA PHE A 97 -15.08 -1.87 16.38
C PHE A 97 -16.08 -0.70 16.39
N LEU A 98 -15.84 0.32 15.57
CA LEU A 98 -16.75 1.46 15.45
C LEU A 98 -18.13 1.05 14.92
N GLN A 99 -18.17 0.19 13.89
CA GLN A 99 -19.43 -0.32 13.32
C GLN A 99 -20.23 -1.14 14.34
N VAL A 100 -19.56 -2.02 15.09
CA VAL A 100 -20.20 -2.81 16.15
C VAL A 100 -20.72 -1.90 17.25
N PHE A 101 -19.94 -0.90 17.67
CA PHE A 101 -20.36 0.05 18.69
C PHE A 101 -21.61 0.84 18.26
N GLN A 102 -21.64 1.34 17.01
CA GLN A 102 -22.82 2.02 16.47
C GLN A 102 -24.06 1.13 16.45
N LEU A 103 -23.91 -0.14 16.04
CA LEU A 103 -25.02 -1.10 16.04
C LEU A 103 -25.58 -1.30 17.46
N VAL A 104 -24.71 -1.47 18.46
CA VAL A 104 -25.11 -1.63 19.87
C VAL A 104 -25.89 -0.41 20.36
N VAL A 105 -25.44 0.81 20.05
CA VAL A 105 -26.13 2.05 20.44
C VAL A 105 -27.51 2.12 19.80
N VAL A 106 -27.64 1.77 18.52
CA VAL A 106 -28.93 1.79 17.80
C VAL A 106 -29.90 0.75 18.36
N VAL A 107 -29.43 -0.48 18.61
CA VAL A 107 -30.24 -1.55 19.20
C VAL A 107 -30.71 -1.18 20.61
N TRP A 108 -29.82 -0.61 21.43
CA TRP A 108 -30.16 -0.12 22.75
C TRP A 108 -31.22 0.99 22.69
N TRP A 109 -31.05 1.96 21.80
CA TRP A 109 -31.99 3.05 21.63
C TRP A 109 -33.39 2.55 21.19
N LEU A 110 -33.44 1.59 20.27
CA LEU A 110 -34.68 0.94 19.87
C LEU A 110 -35.36 0.23 21.05
N PHE A 111 -34.58 -0.50 21.87
CA PHE A 111 -35.12 -1.20 23.04
C PHE A 111 -35.72 -0.24 24.07
N VAL A 112 -35.07 0.90 24.33
CA VAL A 112 -35.57 1.93 25.26
C VAL A 112 -36.87 2.56 24.74
N ASN A 113 -36.96 2.88 23.45
CA ASN A 113 -38.18 3.45 22.89
C ASN A 113 -39.33 2.43 22.77
N LEU A 114 -39.03 1.15 22.54
CA LEU A 114 -40.06 0.12 22.49
C LEU A 114 -40.64 -0.16 23.88
N SER A 115 -39.78 -0.18 24.91
CA SER A 115 -40.21 -0.41 26.29
C SER A 115 -41.03 0.76 26.85
N SER A 116 -40.68 2.01 26.52
CA SER A 116 -41.51 3.16 26.88
C SER A 116 -42.88 3.18 26.20
N LEU A 117 -43.02 2.58 25.02
CA LEU A 117 -44.30 2.47 24.30
C LEU A 117 -45.21 1.36 24.85
N ILE A 118 -44.63 0.29 25.38
CA ILE A 118 -45.37 -0.88 25.90
C ILE A 118 -45.84 -0.65 27.36
N PHE A 119 -45.04 0.07 28.15
CA PHE A 119 -45.28 0.28 29.58
C PHE A 119 -45.70 1.71 29.95
N GLY A 120 -45.80 2.62 28.96
CA GLY A 120 -46.24 4.01 29.12
C GLY A 120 -47.73 4.22 28.84
#